data_AF-A0A970YBJ0-F1
#
_entry.id   AF-A0A970YBJ0-F1
#
_cell.length_a   1.000
_cell.length_b   1.000
_cell.length_c   1.000
_cell.angle_alpha   90.00
_cell.angle_beta   90.00
_cell.angle_gamma   90.00
#
_symmetry.space_group_name_H-M   'P 1'
#
loop_
_entity.id
_entity.type
_entity.pdbx_description
1 polymer ?
#
loop_
_entity_poly.entity_id
_entity_poly.type
_entity_poly.pdbx_seq_one_letter_code
_entity_poly.pdbx_strand_id
1 'polypeptide(L)' 'MLFVVISFAVIVLIDFIPIIKARSRRTTVAFLIVFIPALTVSVLIALKVRVPSILLVLDKAFKSIGISYGSS' A
#
# COMPACT_ATOMS: atom_id res chain seq x y z
N MET A 1 -7.07 7.97 13.63
CA MET A 1 -6.03 7.09 13.06
C MET A 1 -6.36 5.62 13.24
N LEU A 2 -6.58 5.12 14.46
CA LEU A 2 -6.93 3.70 14.69
C LEU A 2 -8.14 3.23 13.87
N PHE A 3 -9.24 4.00 13.86
CA PHE A 3 -10.42 3.70 13.04
C PHE A 3 -10.12 3.63 11.54
N VAL A 4 -9.20 4.45 11.04
CA VAL A 4 -8.79 4.43 9.62
C VAL A 4 -8.09 3.11 9.29
N VAL A 5 -7.17 2.66 10.17
CA VAL A 5 -6.49 1.37 10.01
C VAL A 5 -7.49 0.21 10.04
N ILE A 6 -8.45 0.25 10.97
CA ILE A 6 -9.48 -0.77 11.11
C ILE A 6 -10.38 -0.80 9.87
N SER A 7 -10.90 0.34 9.43
CA SER A 7 -11.72 0.44 8.22
C SER A 7 -10.95 -0.04 6.99
N PHE A 8 -9.68 0.34 6.85
CA PHE A 8 -8.83 -0.11 5.76
C PHE A 8 -8.62 -1.63 5.76
N ALA A 9 -8.37 -2.22 6.94
CA ALA A 9 -8.24 -3.67 7.08
C ALA A 9 -9.55 -4.40 6.73
N VAL A 10 -10.71 -3.86 7.13
CA VAL A 10 -12.02 -4.44 6.81
C VAL A 10 -12.30 -4.38 5.32
N ILE A 11 -12.09 -3.23 4.66
CA ILE A 11 -12.28 -3.06 3.22
C ILE A 11 -11.49 -4.14 2.46
N VAL A 12 -10.25 -4.38 2.87
CA VAL A 12 -9.44 -5.38 2.17
C VAL A 12 -9.76 -6.80 2.52
N LEU A 13 -10.21 -7.09 3.74
CA LEU A 13 -10.74 -8.41 4.01
C LEU A 13 -11.93 -8.70 3.08
N ILE A 14 -12.80 -7.71 2.83
CA ILE A 14 -13.93 -7.81 1.91
C ILE A 14 -13.44 -8.01 0.46
N ASP A 15 -12.50 -7.19 0.00
CA ASP A 15 -11.98 -7.25 -1.38
C ASP A 15 -11.10 -8.50 -1.66
N PHE A 16 -10.52 -9.08 -0.62
CA PHE A 16 -9.65 -10.25 -0.75
C PHE A 16 -10.44 -11.56 -0.94
N ILE A 17 -11.65 -11.65 -0.37
CA ILE A 17 -12.55 -12.81 -0.52
C ILE A 17 -12.82 -13.18 -1.99
N PRO A 18 -13.27 -12.25 -2.87
CA PRO A 18 -13.52 -12.59 -4.27
C PRO A 18 -12.24 -12.98 -5.02
N ILE A 19 -11.08 -12.43 -4.62
CA ILE A 19 -9.78 -12.74 -5.24
C ILE A 19 -9.35 -14.17 -4.94
N ILE A 20 -9.50 -14.63 -3.69
CA ILE A 20 -9.26 -16.03 -3.33
C ILE A 20 -10.24 -16.94 -4.07
N LYS A 21 -11.53 -16.56 -4.12
CA LYS A 21 -12.59 -17.34 -4.79
C LYS A 21 -12.33 -17.49 -6.29
N ALA A 22 -11.78 -16.48 -6.95
CA ALA A 22 -11.42 -16.52 -8.36
C ALA A 22 -10.18 -17.39 -8.66
N ARG A 23 -9.46 -17.88 -7.64
CA ARG A 23 -8.25 -18.74 -7.72
C ARG A 23 -7.13 -18.19 -8.63
N SER A 24 -7.20 -16.91 -8.99
CA SER A 24 -6.23 -16.25 -9.85
C SER A 24 -5.01 -15.82 -9.04
N ARG A 25 -3.97 -16.67 -9.04
CA ARG A 25 -2.70 -16.37 -8.36
C ARG A 25 -2.11 -15.02 -8.77
N ARG A 26 -2.27 -14.62 -10.05
CA ARG A 26 -1.77 -13.32 -10.55
C ARG A 26 -2.49 -12.15 -9.87
N THR A 27 -3.81 -12.24 -9.73
CA THR A 27 -4.62 -11.22 -9.08
C THR A 27 -4.30 -11.12 -7.59
N THR A 28 -4.11 -12.27 -6.92
CA THR A 28 -3.70 -12.31 -5.51
C THR A 28 -2.35 -11.61 -5.28
N VAL A 29 -1.37 -11.86 -6.14
CA VAL A 29 -0.04 -11.23 -6.04
C VAL A 29 -0.13 -9.73 -6.30
N ALA A 30 -0.84 -9.29 -7.34
CA ALA A 30 -1.02 -7.86 -7.63
C ALA A 30 -1.71 -7.13 -6.47
N PHE A 31 -2.72 -7.76 -5.87
CA PHE A 31 -3.41 -7.23 -4.70
C PHE A 31 -2.48 -7.09 -3.48
N LEU A 32 -1.70 -8.14 -3.17
CA LEU A 32 -0.74 -8.13 -2.06
C LEU A 32 0.35 -7.07 -2.24
N ILE A 33 0.87 -6.88 -3.46
CA ILE A 33 1.90 -5.88 -3.76
C ILE A 33 1.43 -4.46 -3.43
N VAL A 34 0.16 -4.15 -3.66
CA VAL A 34 -0.40 -2.82 -3.34
C VAL A 34 -0.80 -2.75 -1.87
N PHE A 35 -1.41 -3.82 -1.35
CA PHE A 35 -2.04 -3.77 -0.05
C PHE A 35 -1.05 -3.79 1.11
N ILE A 36 -0.01 -4.63 1.04
CA ILE A 36 1.01 -4.72 2.08
C ILE A 36 1.64 -3.34 2.38
N PRO A 37 2.18 -2.59 1.40
CA PRO A 37 2.79 -1.29 1.69
C PRO A 37 1.78 -0.26 2.20
N ALA A 38 0.53 -0.27 1.70
CA ALA A 38 -0.51 0.62 2.18
C ALA A 38 -0.91 0.34 3.64
N LEU A 39 -0.98 -0.94 4.03
CA LEU A 39 -1.22 -1.36 5.41
C LEU A 39 -0.05 -0.96 6.32
N THR A 40 1.18 -1.25 5.88
CA THR A 40 2.40 -0.87 6.60
C THR A 40 2.44 0.63 6.88
N VAL A 41 2.20 1.47 5.87
CA VAL A 41 2.16 2.93 6.03
C VAL A 41 1.06 3.35 7.00
N SER A 42 -0.14 2.79 6.89
CA SER A 42 -1.26 3.11 7.77
C SER A 42 -0.95 2.78 9.24
N VAL A 43 -0.26 1.67 9.50
CA VAL A 43 0.20 1.29 10.83
C VAL A 43 1.30 2.23 11.34
N LEU A 44 2.29 2.56 10.51
CA LEU A 44 3.35 3.51 10.90
C LEU A 44 2.77 4.89 11.25
N ILE A 45 1.81 5.39 10.48
CA ILE A 45 1.09 6.64 10.77
C ILE A 45 0.33 6.53 12.10
N ALA A 46 -0.35 5.40 12.36
CA ALA A 46 -1.07 5.18 13.60
C ALA A 46 -0.14 5.13 14.83
N LEU A 47 1.08 4.62 14.67
CA LEU A 47 2.14 4.63 15.68
C LEU A 47 2.82 6.01 15.84
N LYS A 48 2.33 7.05 15.17
CA LYS A 48 2.93 8.40 15.12
C LYS A 48 4.38 8.42 14.66
N VAL A 49 4.82 7.39 13.94
CA VAL A 49 6.12 7.41 13.26
C VAL A 49 6.04 8.49 12.20
N ARG A 50 7.06 9.35 12.11
CA ARG A 50 7.15 10.34 11.03
C ARG A 50 7.37 9.61 9.72
N VAL A 51 6.27 9.25 9.05
CA VAL A 51 6.33 8.70 7.71
C VAL A 51 6.59 9.88 6.76
N PRO A 52 7.73 9.90 6.04
CA PRO A 52 7.95 10.89 5.01
C PRO A 52 6.80 10.81 4.00
N SER A 53 6.40 11.94 3.40
CA SER A 53 5.26 12.00 2.48
C SER A 53 5.28 10.83 1.50
N ILE A 54 4.13 10.20 1.28
CA ILE A 54 4.01 9.05 0.38
C ILE A 54 4.58 9.36 -1.01
N LEU A 55 4.45 10.62 -1.44
CA LEU A 55 5.03 11.17 -2.66
C LEU A 55 6.57 11.13 -2.69
N LEU A 56 7.24 11.36 -1.55
CA LEU A 56 8.69 11.25 -1.44
C LEU A 56 9.16 9.79 -1.50
N VAL A 57 8.41 8.88 -0.90
CA VAL A 57 8.73 7.44 -0.97
C VAL A 57 8.52 6.93 -2.39
N LEU A 58 7.45 7.37 -3.05
CA LEU A 58 7.14 7.03 -4.42
C LEU A 58 8.14 7.65 -5.42
N ASP A 59 8.53 8.92 -5.22
CA ASP A 59 9.61 9.57 -5.99
C ASP A 59 10.93 8.80 -5.88
N LYS A 60 11.30 8.38 -4.65
CA LYS A 60 12.50 7.55 -4.43
C LYS A 60 12.39 6.18 -5.11
N ALA A 61 11.23 5.55 -5.08
CA ALA A 61 11.00 4.27 -5.76
C ALA A 61 11.07 4.43 -7.29
N PHE A 62 10.47 5.48 -7.85
CA PHE A 62 10.56 5.80 -9.27
C PHE A 62 12.00 6.09 -9.69
N LYS A 63 12.75 6.88 -8.90
CA LYS A 63 14.18 7.10 -9.11
C LYS A 63 14.99 5.80 -9.06
N SER A 64 14.67 4.87 -8.15
CA SER A 64 15.41 3.60 -8.05
C SER A 64 15.15 2.65 -9.22
N ILE A 65 14.04 2.82 -9.95
CA ILE A 65 13.74 2.06 -11.18
C ILE A 65 14.09 2.86 -12.45
N GLY A 66 14.84 3.96 -12.33
CA GLY A 66 15.34 4.77 -13.44
C GLY A 66 14.34 5.78 -14.01
N ILE A 67 13.16 5.91 -13.42
CA ILE A 67 12.14 6.90 -13.79
C ILE A 67 12.38 8.14 -12.94
N SER A 68 13.27 9.02 -13.41
CA SER A 68 13.45 10.34 -12.81
C SER A 68 12.54 11.32 -13.54
N TYR A 69 11.37 11.63 -12.98
CA TYR A 69 10.66 12.84 -13.40
C TYR A 69 11.47 14.04 -12.92
N GLY A 70 12.14 14.71 -13.86
CA GLY A 70 12.90 15.92 -13.59
C GLY A 70 11.99 17.03 -13.09
N SER A 71 12.21 17.46 -11.86
CA SER A 71 12.04 18.85 -11.47
C SER A 71 13.14 19.17 -10.46
N SER A 72 14.04 20.05 -10.89
CA SER A 72 15.15 20.66 -10.15
C SER A 72 14.79 21.15 -8.76
#